data_AF-A0A1N6KGC8-F1
#
_entry.id   AF-A0A1N6KGC8-F1
#
_cell.length_a   1.000
_cell.length_b   1.000
_cell.length_c   1.000
_cell.angle_alpha   90.00
_cell.angle_beta   90.00
_cell.angle_gamma   90.00
#
_symmetry.space_group_name_H-M   'P 1'
#
loop_
_entity.id
_entity.type
_entity.pdbx_description
1 polymer ?
#
loop_
_entity_poly.entity_id
_entity_poly.type
_entity_poly.pdbx_seq_one_letter_code
_entity_poly.pdbx_strand_id
1 'polypeptide(L)' 'MLTLIDQDIAHITRVMKPSVCGDFGGCILPPDYWRKRLFRLLDAHHVTKPQLCSIDDLLLQLDELDAAIRHGKVTADT' A
#
# COMPACT_ATOMS: atom_id res chain seq x y z
N MET A 1 5.62 9.74 21.34
CA MET A 1 4.57 10.54 20.66
C MET A 1 4.39 9.95 19.27
N LEU A 2 3.17 9.57 18.90
CA LEU A 2 2.86 9.16 17.52
C LEU A 2 2.85 10.41 16.65
N THR A 3 3.68 10.44 15.63
CA THR A 3 3.73 11.54 14.67
C THR A 3 2.59 11.40 13.67
N LEU A 4 2.26 12.48 12.96
CA LEU A 4 1.28 12.45 11.88
C LEU A 4 1.63 11.38 10.82
N ILE A 5 2.93 11.16 10.59
CA ILE A 5 3.45 10.14 9.67
C ILE A 5 3.11 8.73 10.17
N ASP A 6 3.21 8.45 11.47
CA ASP A 6 2.87 7.13 12.01
C ASP A 6 1.38 6.84 11.87
N GLN A 7 0.53 7.86 12.03
CA GLN A 7 -0.91 7.74 11.79
C GLN A 7 -1.22 7.54 10.31
N ASP A 8 -0.53 8.25 9.41
CA ASP A 8 -0.67 8.07 7.97
C ASP A 8 -0.22 6.67 7.52
N ILE A 9 0.90 6.17 8.04
CA ILE A 9 1.38 4.80 7.79
C ILE A 9 0.33 3.79 8.26
N ALA A 10 -0.13 3.88 9.51
CA ALA A 10 -1.16 2.98 10.04
C ALA A 10 -2.47 3.05 9.26
N HIS A 11 -2.86 4.25 8.82
CA HIS A 11 -4.03 4.47 7.98
C HIS A 11 -3.85 3.78 6.63
N ILE A 12 -2.74 4.03 5.92
CA ILE A 12 -2.41 3.42 4.63
C ILE A 12 -2.39 1.90 4.73
N THR A 13 -1.75 1.32 5.74
CA THR A 13 -1.75 -0.14 5.96
C THR A 13 -3.16 -0.71 6.01
N ARG A 14 -4.09 -0.01 6.65
CA ARG A 14 -5.47 -0.46 6.84
C ARG A 14 -6.34 -0.24 5.61
N VAL A 15 -6.14 0.85 4.87
CA VAL A 15 -6.96 1.18 3.69
C VAL A 15 -6.40 0.61 2.38
N MET A 16 -5.09 0.37 2.29
CA MET A 16 -4.42 -0.13 1.08
C MET A 16 -4.94 -1.51 0.69
N LYS A 17 -4.92 -2.47 1.62
CA LYS A 17 -5.41 -3.85 1.39
C LYS A 17 -6.85 -3.89 0.83
N PRO A 18 -7.85 -3.29 1.48
CA PRO A 18 -9.23 -3.30 0.96
C PRO A 18 -9.39 -2.48 -0.32
N SER A 19 -8.63 -1.38 -0.49
CA SER A 19 -8.72 -0.55 -1.71
C SER A 19 -8.13 -1.24 -2.95
N VAL A 20 -7.06 -2.02 -2.76
CA VAL A 20 -6.38 -2.78 -3.81
C VAL A 20 -7.14 -4.08 -4.12
N CYS A 21 -7.70 -4.75 -3.12
CA CYS A 21 -8.53 -5.95 -3.32
C CYS A 21 -9.90 -5.63 -3.94
N GLY A 22 -10.42 -4.41 -3.72
CA GLY A 22 -11.65 -3.93 -4.33
C GLY A 22 -12.89 -4.63 -3.79
N ASP A 23 -13.40 -4.19 -2.64
CA ASP A 23 -14.67 -4.70 -2.14
C ASP A 23 -15.84 -3.92 -2.80
N PHE A 24 -16.73 -4.66 -3.49
CA PHE A 24 -18.02 -4.21 -4.04
C PHE A 24 -18.08 -3.20 -5.22
N GLY A 25 -17.00 -2.89 -5.93
CA GLY A 25 -17.11 -1.99 -7.11
C GLY A 25 -15.92 -1.94 -8.08
N GLY A 26 -14.90 -2.78 -7.87
CA GLY A 26 -13.64 -2.73 -8.58
C GLY A 26 -12.52 -2.08 -7.76
N CYS A 27 -11.28 -2.22 -8.25
CA CYS A 27 -10.08 -1.66 -7.64
C CYS A 27 -10.20 -0.12 -7.63
N ILE A 28 -10.56 0.47 -6.49
CA ILE A 28 -10.83 1.93 -6.40
C ILE A 28 -9.56 2.72 -6.69
N LEU A 29 -8.40 2.18 -6.31
CA LEU A 29 -7.10 2.78 -6.52
C LEU A 29 -6.09 1.71 -6.97
N PRO A 30 -5.44 1.88 -8.14
CA PRO A 30 -4.45 0.92 -8.62
C PRO A 30 -3.21 0.89 -7.70
N PRO A 31 -2.45 -0.23 -7.67
CA PRO A 31 -1.23 -0.33 -6.87
C PRO A 31 -0.23 0.81 -7.12
N ASP A 32 -0.12 1.29 -8.36
CA ASP A 32 0.76 2.41 -8.70
C ASP A 32 0.42 3.73 -7.99
N TYR A 33 -0.85 3.95 -7.64
CA TYR A 33 -1.24 5.13 -6.85
C TYR A 33 -0.65 5.04 -5.44
N TRP A 34 -0.72 3.88 -4.80
CA TRP A 34 -0.20 3.65 -3.46
C TRP A 34 1.33 3.74 -3.44
N ARG A 35 2.03 3.18 -4.43
CA ARG A 35 3.49 3.37 -4.58
C ARG A 35 3.84 4.85 -4.61
N LYS A 36 3.20 5.65 -5.47
CA LYS A 36 3.44 7.11 -5.54
C LYS A 36 3.14 7.83 -4.23
N ARG A 37 2.14 7.38 -3.46
CA ARG A 37 1.79 7.97 -2.16
C ARG A 37 2.84 7.64 -1.09
N LEU A 38 3.33 6.40 -1.06
CA LEU A 38 4.42 5.97 -0.17
C LEU A 38 5.73 6.71 -0.48
N PHE A 39 6.06 6.91 -1.76
CA PHE A 39 7.21 7.72 -2.16
C PHE A 39 7.08 9.19 -1.73
N ARG A 40 5.87 9.76 -1.73
CA ARG A 40 5.66 11.12 -1.19
C ARG A 40 5.81 11.20 0.33
N LEU A 41 5.49 10.13 1.06
CA LEU A 41 5.77 10.03 2.50
C LEU A 41 7.27 9.89 2.77
N LEU A 42 8.00 9.15 1.92
CA LEU A 42 9.45 9.06 1.93
C LEU A 42 10.15 10.40 1.67
N ASP A 43 9.59 11.19 0.76
CA ASP A 43 10.09 12.53 0.41
C ASP A 43 9.78 13.59 1.49
N ALA A 44 8.97 13.25 2.50
CA ALA A 44 8.75 14.14 3.64
C ALA A 44 10.04 14.27 4.45
N HIS A 45 10.48 15.50 4.70
CA HIS A 45 11.77 15.84 5.34
C HIS A 45 12.03 15.27 6.76
N HIS A 46 11.08 14.49 7.33
CA HIS A 46 11.07 14.05 8.72
C HIS A 46 10.81 12.53 8.91
N VAL A 47 11.14 11.70 7.93
CA VAL A 47 10.98 10.24 8.09
C VAL A 47 12.06 9.68 9.01
N THR A 48 11.64 9.04 10.09
CA THR A 48 12.53 8.35 11.02
C THR A 48 12.80 6.92 10.55
N LYS A 49 13.89 6.31 11.03
CA LYS A 49 14.25 4.92 10.70
C LYS A 49 13.08 3.90 10.87
N PRO A 50 12.29 3.89 11.96
CA PRO A 50 11.16 2.97 12.07
C PRO A 50 10.04 3.25 11.06
N GLN A 51 9.86 4.51 10.65
CA GLN A 51 8.88 4.88 9.61
C GLN A 51 9.33 4.42 8.23
N LEU A 52 10.64 4.51 7.93
CA LEU A 52 11.22 3.94 6.73
C LEU A 52 10.97 2.43 6.66
N CYS A 53 11.29 1.68 7.72
CA CYS A 53 11.01 0.25 7.77
C CYS A 53 9.53 -0.06 7.56
N SER A 54 8.64 0.72 8.16
CA SER A 54 7.19 0.53 7.99
C SER A 54 6.73 0.82 6.56
N ILE A 55 7.33 1.79 5.87
CA ILE A 55 7.04 2.11 4.47
C ILE A 55 7.60 1.02 3.54
N ASP A 56 8.80 0.51 3.80
CA ASP A 56 9.38 -0.60 3.05
C ASP A 56 8.51 -1.87 3.18
N ASP A 57 8.06 -2.20 4.40
CA ASP A 57 7.14 -3.31 4.64
C ASP A 57 5.80 -3.13 3.90
N LEU A 58 5.34 -1.88 3.75
CA LEU A 58 4.13 -1.57 2.99
C LEU A 58 4.32 -1.73 1.48
N LEU A 59 5.48 -1.31 0.96
CA LEU A 59 5.84 -1.51 -0.45
C LEU A 59 5.91 -3.00 -0.79
N LEU A 60 6.54 -3.81 0.08
CA LEU A 60 6.61 -5.25 -0.11
C LEU A 60 5.21 -5.90 -0.14
N GLN A 61 4.36 -5.56 0.84
CA GLN A 61 2.98 -6.06 0.87
C GLN A 61 2.17 -5.65 -0.36
N LEU A 62 2.41 -4.45 -0.90
CA LEU A 62 1.73 -3.98 -2.10
C LEU A 62 2.16 -4.77 -3.34
N ASP A 63 3.45 -5.09 -3.46
CA ASP A 63 3.97 -5.91 -4.56
C ASP A 63 3.45 -7.35 -4.47
N GLU A 64 3.39 -7.93 -3.27
CA GLU A 64 2.78 -9.24 -3.03
C GLU A 64 1.29 -9.25 -3.41
N LEU A 65 0.54 -8.21 -3.05
CA LEU A 65 -0.88 -8.07 -3.40
C LEU A 65 -1.08 -7.88 -4.92
N ASP A 66 -0.26 -7.05 -5.57
CA ASP A 66 -0.31 -6.87 -7.03
C ASP A 66 -0.01 -8.19 -7.75
N ALA A 67 1.01 -8.92 -7.29
CA ALA A 67 1.32 -10.26 -7.79
C ALA A 67 0.16 -11.24 -7.55
N ALA A 68 -0.43 -11.26 -6.35
CA ALA A 68 -1.56 -12.12 -6.02
C ALA A 68 -2.82 -11.81 -6.85
N ILE A 69 -3.12 -10.53 -7.12
CA ILE A 69 -4.24 -10.11 -7.97
C ILE A 69 -3.99 -10.54 -9.42
N ARG A 70 -2.76 -10.33 -9.93
CA ARG A 70 -2.38 -10.78 -11.28
C ARG A 70 -2.45 -12.30 -11.42
N HIS A 71 -2.03 -13.05 -10.40
CA HIS A 71 -2.10 -14.51 -10.37
C HIS A 71 -3.54 -15.02 -10.17
N GLY A 72 -4.37 -14.37 -9.36
CA GLY A 72 -5.76 -14.75 -9.14
C GLY A 72 -6.64 -14.51 -10.36
N LYS A 73 -6.32 -13.52 -11.20
CA LYS A 73 -6.98 -13.31 -12.49
C LYS A 73 -6.64 -14.41 -13.52
N VAL A 74 -5.51 -15.10 -13.37
CA VAL A 74 -5.05 -16.16 -14.30
C VAL A 74 -5.87 -17.45 -14.19
N THR A 75 -6.56 -17.70 -13.07
CA THR A 75 -7.33 -18.94 -12.86
C THR A 75 -8.81 -18.84 -13.22
N ALA A 76 -9.28 -17.69 -13.73
CA ALA A 76 -10.70 -17.48 -14.08
C ALA A 76 -10.99 -17.58 -15.61
N ASP A 77 -10.01 -17.98 -16.42
CA ASP A 77 -10.12 -18.07 -17.89
C ASP A 77 -9.79 -19.49 -18.42
N THR A 78 -10.30 -20.55 -17.78
CA THR A 78 -10.29 -21.92 -18.32
C THR A 78 -11.62 -22.58 -18.05
#